data_AF-A0A8S3BIN9-F1
#
_entry.id   AF-A0A8S3BIN9-F1
#
_cell.length_a   1.000
_cell.length_b   1.000
_cell.length_c   1.000
_cell.angle_alpha   90.00
_cell.angle_beta   90.00
_cell.angle_gamma   90.00
#
_symmetry.space_group_name_H-M   'P 1'
#
loop_
_entity.id
_entity.type
_entity.pdbx_description
1 polymer ?
#
loop_
_entity_poly.entity_id
_entity_poly.type
_entity_poly.pdbx_seq_one_letter_code
_entity_poly.pdbx_strand_id
1 'polypeptide(L)' 'DVNPKAYPLADAKLTKDILDLVHQAQNYRQLRKGANEATKTLNRGKAELI' A
#
# COMPACT_ATOMS: atom_id res chain seq x y z
N ASP A 1 16.98 12.99 -1.98
CA ASP A 1 15.82 13.79 -1.53
C ASP A 1 14.51 13.09 -1.78
N VAL A 2 13.56 13.29 -0.85
CA VAL A 2 12.20 12.79 -0.97
C VAL A 2 11.40 13.74 -1.85
N ASN A 3 10.57 13.21 -2.76
CA ASN A 3 9.70 14.03 -3.59
C ASN A 3 8.64 14.73 -2.71
N PRO A 4 8.49 16.07 -2.80
CA PRO A 4 7.49 16.80 -2.01
C PRO A 4 6.04 16.38 -2.29
N LYS A 5 5.77 15.71 -3.43
CA LYS A 5 4.45 15.14 -3.76
C LYS A 5 4.16 13.82 -3.04
N ALA A 6 5.16 13.17 -2.44
CA ALA A 6 4.98 11.93 -1.68
C ALA A 6 4.52 12.25 -0.25
N TYR A 7 3.24 12.59 -0.10
CA TYR A 7 2.62 12.92 1.18
C TYR A 7 1.30 12.15 1.35
N PRO A 8 1.03 11.56 2.53
CA PRO A 8 1.87 11.55 3.73
C PRO A 8 3.08 10.61 3.62
N LEU A 9 4.17 10.95 4.33
CA LEU A 9 5.37 10.10 4.43
C LEU A 9 5.41 9.41 5.79
N ALA A 10 5.46 8.08 5.79
CA ALA A 10 5.59 7.29 7.01
C ALA A 10 6.99 7.45 7.63
N ASP A 11 7.07 7.49 8.96
CA ASP A 11 8.35 7.40 9.67
C ASP A 11 8.94 5.98 9.58
N ALA A 12 10.14 5.79 10.11
CA ALA A 12 10.83 4.50 10.03
C ALA A 12 10.08 3.35 10.73
N LYS A 13 9.40 3.64 11.84
CA LYS A 13 8.65 2.62 12.60
C LYS A 13 7.41 2.20 11.82
N LEU A 14 6.61 3.16 11.41
CA LEU A 14 5.39 2.93 10.65
C LEU A 14 5.68 2.29 9.30
N THR A 15 6.79 2.66 8.65
CA THR A 15 7.22 2.01 7.40
C THR A 15 7.44 0.52 7.60
N LYS A 16 8.10 0.11 8.69
CA LYS A 16 8.29 -1.30 9.02
C LYS A 16 6.95 -2.01 9.24
N ASP A 17 6.05 -1.40 10.01
CA ASP A 17 4.74 -1.97 10.29
C ASP A 17 3.90 -2.15 9.00
N ILE A 18 3.96 -1.19 8.07
CA ILE A 18 3.30 -1.27 6.76
C ILE A 18 3.89 -2.41 5.92
N LEU A 19 5.22 -2.55 5.89
CA LEU A 19 5.88 -3.62 5.13
C LEU A 19 5.54 -5.01 5.69
N ASP A 20 5.46 -5.15 7.02
CA ASP A 20 5.04 -6.39 7.67
C ASP A 20 3.58 -6.73 7.33
N LEU A 21 2.68 -5.74 7.27
CA LEU A 21 1.30 -5.94 6.80
C LEU A 21 1.25 -6.36 5.32
N VAL A 22 2.04 -5.72 4.45
CA VAL A 22 2.13 -6.08 3.03
C VAL A 22 2.61 -7.53 2.85
N HIS A 23 3.59 -7.96 3.64
CA HIS A 23 4.05 -9.36 3.63
C HIS A 23 2.94 -10.34 4.03
N GLN A 24 2.16 -10.02 5.08
CA GLN A 24 1.02 -10.84 5.49
C GLN A 24 -0.07 -10.90 4.40
N ALA A 25 -0.43 -9.75 3.81
CA ALA A 25 -1.42 -9.67 2.74
C ALA A 25 -1.00 -10.44 1.47
N GLN A 26 0.30 -10.52 1.19
CA GLN A 26 0.82 -11.37 0.11
C GLN A 26 0.57 -12.86 0.40
N ASN A 27 0.86 -13.33 1.60
CA ASN A 27 0.68 -14.74 1.99
C ASN A 27 -0.79 -15.16 1.92
N TYR A 28 -1.72 -14.26 2.30
CA TYR A 28 -3.16 -14.49 2.21
C TYR A 28 -3.78 -14.20 0.83
N ARG A 29 -2.96 -13.84 -0.18
CA ARG A 29 -3.41 -13.49 -1.54
C ARG A 29 -4.40 -12.32 -1.60
N GLN A 30 -4.32 -11.40 -0.65
CA GLN A 30 -5.13 -10.18 -0.59
C GLN A 30 -4.46 -8.99 -1.29
N LEU A 31 -3.15 -9.06 -1.54
CA LEU A 31 -2.38 -7.98 -2.17
C LEU A 31 -2.62 -7.86 -3.68
N ARG A 32 -2.83 -6.63 -4.16
CA ARG A 32 -2.77 -6.25 -5.59
C ARG A 32 -1.59 -5.31 -5.81
N LYS A 33 -0.82 -5.53 -6.88
CA LYS A 33 0.45 -4.84 -7.13
C LYS A 33 0.38 -4.00 -8.40
N GLY A 34 0.95 -2.80 -8.34
CA GLY A 34 1.04 -1.86 -9.46
C GLY A 34 -0.09 -0.83 -9.49
N ALA A 35 0.21 0.35 -10.04
CA ALA A 35 -0.69 1.51 -10.02
C ALA A 35 -2.06 1.23 -10.66
N ASN A 36 -2.09 0.54 -11.81
CA ASN A 36 -3.35 0.22 -12.50
C ASN A 36 -4.25 -0.72 -11.69
N GLU A 37 -3.68 -1.70 -10.99
CA GLU A 37 -4.46 -2.63 -10.18
C GLU A 37 -4.99 -1.97 -8.91
N ALA A 38 -4.19 -1.09 -8.29
CA ALA A 38 -4.61 -0.25 -7.17
C ALA A 38 -5.84 0.62 -7.55
N THR A 39 -5.79 1.29 -8.70
CA THR A 39 -6.93 2.06 -9.22
C THR A 39 -8.14 1.17 -9.50
N LYS A 40 -7.96 -0.03 -10.08
CA LYS A 40 -9.06 -0.96 -10.32
C LYS A 40 -9.74 -1.42 -9.03
N THR A 41 -8.98 -1.73 -7.97
CA THR A 41 -9.57 -2.16 -6.69
C THR A 41 -10.25 -1.02 -5.95
N LEU A 42 -9.70 0.19 -6.04
CA LEU A 42 -10.32 1.39 -5.51
C LEU A 42 -11.68 1.65 -6.19
N ASN A 43 -11.72 1.67 -7.52
CA ASN A 43 -12.95 1.89 -8.29
C ASN A 43 -14.01 0.81 -8.09
N ARG A 44 -13.61 -0.39 -7.65
CA ARG A 44 -14.52 -1.51 -7.32
C ARG A 44 -14.95 -1.53 -5.86
N GLY A 45 -14.51 -0.57 -5.03
CA GLY A 45 -14.83 -0.52 -3.61
C GLY A 45 -14.25 -1.68 -2.79
N LYS A 46 -13.12 -2.24 -3.22
CA LYS A 46 -12.47 -3.40 -2.57
C LYS A 46 -11.16 -3.06 -1.87
N ALA A 47 -10.63 -1.85 -2.08
CA ALA A 47 -9.38 -1.43 -1.47
C ALA A 47 -9.64 -0.93 -0.04
N GLU A 48 -8.92 -1.51 0.93
CA GLU A 48 -8.93 -1.05 2.32
C GLU A 48 -7.78 -0.06 2.61
N LEU A 49 -6.65 -0.23 1.92
CA LEU A 49 -5.45 0.61 2.00
C LEU A 49 -4.77 0.67 0.62
N ILE A 50 -4.24 1.83 0.24
CA ILE A 50 -3.48 2.07 -1.02
C ILE A 50 -2.09 2.60 -0.68
#